data_AF-A0A6A4H6E7-F1
#
_entry.id   AF-A0A6A4H6E7-F1
#
_cell.length_a   1.000
_cell.length_b   1.000
_cell.length_c   1.000
_cell.angle_alpha   90.00
_cell.angle_beta   90.00
_cell.angle_gamma   90.00
#
_symmetry.space_group_name_H-M   'P 1'
#
loop_
_entity.id
_entity.type
_entity.pdbx_description
1 polymer ?
#
loop_
_entity_poly.entity_id
_entity_poly.type
_entity_poly.pdbx_seq_one_letter_code
_entity_poly.pdbx_strand_id
1 'polypeptide(L)' 'ILQLKHQYKAKRNELATICNILAPIRRLPFEILSSIFHEYCFGAGERVPNEPQLLISKVCSTWRQVAHGTPRLW' A
#
# COMPACT_ATOMS: atom_id res chain seq x y z
N ILE A 1 2.67 21.00 26.62
CA ILE A 1 3.35 20.54 25.38
C ILE A 1 3.03 19.09 25.02
N LEU A 2 3.13 18.13 25.94
CA LEU A 2 2.86 16.70 25.66
C LEU A 2 1.41 16.41 25.21
N GLN A 3 0.42 17.00 25.90
CA GLN A 3 -1.00 16.88 25.55
C GLN A 3 -1.29 17.33 24.10
N LEU A 4 -0.75 18.49 23.72
CA LEU A 4 -0.89 19.04 22.37
C LEU A 4 -0.25 18.14 21.30
N LYS A 5 0.94 17.58 21.57
CA LYS A 5 1.58 16.62 20.67
C LYS A 5 0.74 15.36 20.48
N HIS A 6 0.14 14.84 21.55
CA HIS A 6 -0.74 13.68 21.48
C HIS A 6 -1.98 13.98 20.64
N GLN A 7 -2.65 15.11 20.89
CA GLN A 7 -3.83 15.51 20.12
C GLN A 7 -3.53 15.74 18.64
N TYR A 8 -2.38 16.35 18.32
CA TYR A 8 -1.95 16.53 16.93
C TYR A 8 -1.71 15.19 16.22
N LYS A 9 -1.07 14.22 16.90
CA LYS A 9 -0.87 12.87 16.36
C LYS A 9 -2.20 12.15 16.12
N ALA A 10 -3.13 12.22 17.07
CA ALA A 10 -4.45 11.61 16.93
C ALA A 10 -5.21 12.18 15.72
N LYS A 11 -5.24 13.51 15.57
CA LYS A 11 -5.87 14.16 14.42
C LYS A 11 -5.20 13.84 13.09
N ARG A 12 -3.86 13.76 13.07
CA ARG A 12 -3.12 13.34 11.88
C ARG A 12 -3.46 11.90 11.48
N ASN A 13 -3.62 11.00 12.45
CA ASN A 13 -3.99 9.60 12.18
C ASN A 13 -5.42 9.49 11.65
N GLU A 14 -6.36 10.29 12.18
CA GLU A 14 -7.74 10.37 11.70
C GLU A 14 -7.78 10.83 10.23
N LEU A 15 -7.06 11.91 9.89
CA LEU A 15 -6.92 12.38 8.52
C LEU A 15 -6.30 11.32 7.60
N ALA A 16 -5.22 10.67 8.04
CA ALA A 16 -4.58 9.60 7.27
C ALA A 16 -5.55 8.44 7.00
N THR A 17 -6.39 8.09 7.98
CA THR A 17 -7.40 7.04 7.82
C THR A 17 -8.43 7.40 6.76
N ILE A 18 -8.97 8.63 6.80
CA ILE A 18 -9.92 9.14 5.80
C ILE A 18 -9.28 9.17 4.42
N CYS A 19 -8.08 9.74 4.30
CA CYS A 19 -7.35 9.79 3.02
C CYS A 19 -7.08 8.38 2.47
N ASN A 20 -6.72 7.43 3.32
CA ASN A 20 -6.51 6.04 2.92
C ASN A 20 -7.81 5.40 2.40
N ILE A 21 -8.97 5.69 3.02
CA ILE A 21 -10.28 5.21 2.55
C ILE A 21 -10.65 5.80 1.20
N LEU A 22 -10.39 7.10 1.01
CA LEU A 22 -10.72 7.81 -0.22
C LEU A 22 -9.67 7.62 -1.33
N ALA A 23 -8.56 6.95 -1.04
CA ALA A 23 -7.48 6.76 -1.98
C ALA A 23 -8.00 6.01 -3.24
N PRO A 24 -7.76 6.53 -4.46
CA PRO A 24 -8.23 5.92 -5.70
C PRO A 24 -7.84 4.44 -5.85
N ILE A 25 -6.67 4.08 -5.31
CA ILE A 25 -6.12 2.72 -5.34
C ILE A 25 -7.04 1.67 -4.68
N ARG A 26 -7.92 2.07 -3.75
CA ARG A 26 -8.91 1.15 -3.13
C ARG A 26 -10.08 0.80 -4.05
N ARG A 27 -10.30 1.58 -5.10
CA ARG A 27 -11.39 1.38 -6.07
C ARG A 27 -10.92 0.71 -7.35
N LEU A 28 -9.63 0.42 -7.47
CA LEU A 28 -9.08 -0.26 -8.63
C LEU A 28 -9.50 -1.72 -8.63
N PRO A 29 -9.83 -2.29 -9.81
CA PRO A 29 -10.02 -3.73 -9.96
C PRO A 29 -8.76 -4.51 -9.55
N PHE A 30 -8.96 -5.78 -9.22
CA PHE A 30 -7.90 -6.69 -8.82
C PHE A 30 -6.80 -6.77 -9.89
N GLU A 31 -7.19 -6.86 -11.16
CA GLU A 31 -6.30 -7.03 -12.31
C GLU A 31 -5.39 -5.82 -12.48
N ILE A 32 -5.94 -4.61 -12.29
CA ILE A 32 -5.18 -3.36 -12.39
C ILE A 32 -4.17 -3.25 -11.25
N LEU A 33 -4.58 -3.57 -10.01
CA LEU A 33 -3.68 -3.61 -8.86
C LEU A 33 -2.57 -4.65 -9.06
N SER A 34 -2.92 -5.84 -9.55
CA SER A 34 -1.97 -6.90 -9.85
C SER A 34 -0.93 -6.46 -10.89
N SER A 35 -1.36 -5.79 -11.97
CA SER A 35 -0.45 -5.25 -12.99
C SER A 35 0.48 -4.17 -12.42
N ILE A 36 -0.05 -3.24 -11.60
CA ILE A 36 0.78 -2.24 -10.92
C ILE A 36 1.82 -2.91 -10.01
N PHE A 37 1.44 -3.94 -9.27
CA PHE A 37 2.36 -4.67 -8.40
C PHE A 37 3.44 -5.41 -9.20
N HIS A 38 3.09 -5.98 -10.35
CA HIS A 38 4.05 -6.63 -11.24
C HIS A 38 5.08 -5.62 -11.77
N GLU A 39 4.62 -4.47 -12.27
CA GLU A 39 5.51 -3.39 -12.73
C GLU A 39 6.39 -2.86 -11.59
N TYR A 40 5.86 -2.76 -10.36
CA TYR A 40 6.66 -2.37 -9.21
C TYR A 40 7.74 -3.38 -8.84
N CYS A 41 7.44 -4.68 -8.92
CA CYS A 41 8.37 -5.74 -8.53
C CYS A 41 9.41 -6.08 -9.60
N PHE A 42 9.05 -5.96 -10.89
CA PHE A 42 9.85 -6.47 -12.00
C PHE A 42 10.09 -5.46 -13.13
N GLY A 43 9.44 -4.30 -13.10
CA GLY A 43 9.63 -3.26 -14.11
C GLY A 43 11.06 -2.73 -14.12
N ALA A 44 11.53 -2.27 -15.28
CA ALA A 44 12.90 -1.80 -15.50
C ALA A 44 13.24 -0.44 -14.82
N GLY A 45 12.46 -0.04 -13.80
CA GLY A 45 12.65 1.21 -13.06
C GLY A 45 13.80 1.16 -12.04
N GLU A 46 14.11 2.31 -11.45
CA GLU A 46 15.16 2.42 -10.44
C GLU A 46 14.91 1.54 -9.21
N ARG A 47 15.98 0.89 -8.72
CA ARG A 47 16.13 0.21 -7.43
C ARG A 47 14.83 -0.29 -6.79
N VAL A 48 14.38 -1.45 -7.26
CA VAL A 48 13.39 -2.24 -6.55
C VAL A 48 13.94 -2.63 -5.17
N PRO A 49 13.21 -2.43 -4.06
CA PRO A 49 13.64 -2.84 -2.73
C PRO A 49 13.94 -4.34 -2.68
N ASN A 50 14.70 -4.80 -1.68
CA ASN A 50 14.80 -6.23 -1.41
C ASN A 50 13.39 -6.78 -1.08
N GLU A 51 12.95 -7.78 -1.83
CA GLU A 51 11.65 -8.45 -1.66
C GLU A 51 10.44 -7.49 -1.81
N PRO A 52 10.27 -6.84 -2.97
CA PRO A 52 9.21 -5.85 -3.20
C PRO A 52 7.80 -6.42 -2.96
N GLN A 53 7.58 -7.70 -3.30
CA GLN A 53 6.32 -8.41 -3.09
C GLN A 53 5.97 -8.56 -1.59
N LEU A 54 6.98 -8.69 -0.72
CA LEU A 54 6.76 -8.70 0.73
C LEU A 54 6.45 -7.30 1.27
N LEU A 55 7.06 -6.26 0.70
CA LEU A 55 6.81 -4.88 1.09
C LEU A 55 5.35 -4.47 0.79
N ILE A 56 4.87 -4.73 -0.42
CA ILE A 56 3.47 -4.42 -0.79
C ILE A 56 2.46 -5.22 0.04
N SER A 57 2.79 -6.47 0.43
CA SER A 57 1.95 -7.32 1.28
C SER A 57 1.80 -6.80 2.73
N LYS A 58 2.64 -5.85 3.15
CA LYS A 58 2.62 -5.21 4.47
C LYS A 58 1.83 -3.90 4.51
N VAL A 59 1.37 -3.38 3.36
CA VAL A 59 0.66 -2.08 3.29
C VAL A 59 -0.74 -2.15 3.92
N CYS A 60 -1.58 -3.08 3.46
CA CYS A 60 -2.93 -3.30 4.02
C CYS A 60 -3.46 -4.69 3.65
N SER A 61 -4.61 -5.09 4.21
CA SER A 61 -5.24 -6.39 3.95
C SER A 61 -5.59 -6.60 2.47
N THR A 62 -6.12 -5.58 1.79
CA THR A 62 -6.45 -5.66 0.35
C THR A 62 -5.21 -5.88 -0.49
N TRP A 63 -4.13 -5.15 -0.23
CA TRP A 63 -2.88 -5.31 -0.98
C TRP A 63 -2.25 -6.68 -0.76
N ARG A 64 -2.32 -7.19 0.48
CA ARG A 64 -1.91 -8.56 0.79
C ARG A 64 -2.70 -9.60 -0.01
N GLN A 65 -4.03 -9.46 -0.06
CA GLN A 65 -4.88 -10.37 -0.83
C GLN A 65 -4.53 -10.36 -2.32
N VAL A 66 -4.32 -9.17 -2.90
CA VAL A 66 -3.89 -9.06 -4.31
C VAL A 66 -2.50 -9.68 -4.51
N ALA A 67 -1.53 -9.36 -3.66
CA ALA A 67 -0.17 -9.87 -3.80
C ALA A 67 -0.09 -11.41 -3.72
N HIS A 68 -0.81 -12.03 -2.79
CA HIS A 68 -0.90 -13.50 -2.72
C HIS A 68 -1.78 -14.11 -3.82
N GLY A 69 -2.78 -13.37 -4.29
CA GLY A 69 -3.66 -13.79 -5.38
C GLY A 69 -3.04 -13.64 -6.78
N THR A 70 -1.85 -13.06 -6.89
CA THR A 70 -1.10 -12.94 -8.15
C THR A 70 0.12 -13.87 -8.13
N PRO A 71 0.01 -15.12 -8.63
CA PRO A 71 1.10 -16.08 -8.61
C PRO A 71 2.39 -15.59 -9.27
N ARG A 72 2.28 -14.72 -10.29
CA ARG A 72 3.44 -14.16 -11.01
C ARG A 72 4.31 -13.18 -10.19
N LEU A 73 3.94 -12.88 -8.93
CA LEU A 73 4.76 -12.06 -8.02
C LEU A 73 5.76 -12.88 -7.19
N TRP A 74 5.67 -14.20 -7.25
CA TRP A 74 6.44 -15.16 -6.46
C TRP A 74 7.24 -16.07 -7.39
#